data_AF-A0A843KYM5-F1
#
_entry.id   AF-A0A843KYM5-F1
#
_cell.length_a   1.000
_cell.length_b   1.000
_cell.length_c   1.000
_cell.angle_alpha   90.00
_cell.angle_beta   90.00
_cell.angle_gamma   90.00
#
_symmetry.space_group_name_H-M   'P 1'
#
loop_
_entity.id
_entity.type
_entity.pdbx_description
1 polymer ?
#
loop_
_entity_poly.entity_id
_entity_poly.type
_entity_poly.pdbx_seq_one_letter_code
_entity_poly.pdbx_strand_id
1 'polypeptide(L)'
;LDDLLDGIHTAWTGMLVENLDDPTVQANLELLKPKDRALVMEVRERRELPETVPADLVRALQEALSGLVKVTIMVEDLRRALMAGGSACSVEEIETRFENYVSGLVKDKDERKVRLVVE
;
A
#
# COMPACT_ATOMS: atom_id res chain seq x y z
N LEU A 1 37.01 4.94 -9.54
CA LEU A 1 35.87 5.63 -8.91
C LEU A 1 34.59 5.07 -9.49
N ASP A 2 34.50 5.01 -10.82
CA ASP A 2 33.41 4.37 -11.54
C ASP A 2 33.18 2.91 -11.11
N ASP A 3 34.22 2.07 -11.08
CA ASP A 3 34.06 0.66 -10.63
C ASP A 3 33.50 0.50 -9.21
N LEU A 4 33.80 1.45 -8.32
CA LEU A 4 33.28 1.45 -6.94
C LEU A 4 31.80 1.87 -6.93
N LEU A 5 31.45 2.85 -7.75
CA LEU A 5 30.08 3.35 -7.89
C LEU A 5 29.17 2.27 -8.52
N ASP A 6 29.67 1.59 -9.55
CA ASP A 6 28.98 0.48 -10.21
C ASP A 6 28.78 -0.71 -9.27
N GLY A 7 29.79 -1.00 -8.45
CA GLY A 7 29.69 -2.01 -7.39
C GLY A 7 28.61 -1.69 -6.37
N ILE A 8 28.53 -0.44 -5.90
CA ILE A 8 27.50 0.02 -4.96
C ILE A 8 26.12 -0.02 -5.62
N HIS A 9 25.99 0.45 -6.87
CA HIS A 9 24.75 0.45 -7.61
C HIS A 9 24.20 -0.97 -7.80
N THR A 10 25.06 -1.91 -8.20
CA THR A 10 24.70 -3.32 -8.41
C THR A 10 24.29 -3.98 -7.10
N ALA A 11 25.04 -3.77 -6.02
CA ALA A 11 24.72 -4.33 -4.71
C ALA A 11 23.38 -3.80 -4.18
N TRP A 12 23.13 -2.50 -4.32
CA TRP A 12 21.89 -1.87 -3.85
C TRP A 12 20.68 -2.32 -4.67
N THR A 13 20.83 -2.42 -6.00
CA THR A 13 19.80 -2.96 -6.89
C THR A 13 19.49 -4.42 -6.55
N GLY A 14 20.52 -5.22 -6.28
CA GLY A 14 20.36 -6.62 -5.83
C GLY A 14 19.55 -6.73 -4.54
N MET A 15 19.90 -5.95 -3.51
CA MET A 15 19.14 -5.93 -2.24
C MET A 15 17.70 -5.45 -2.45
N LEU A 16 17.46 -4.49 -3.34
CA LEU A 16 16.11 -4.01 -3.63
C LEU A 16 15.27 -5.12 -4.26
N VAL A 17 15.81 -5.81 -5.28
CA VAL A 17 15.13 -6.92 -5.96
C VAL A 17 14.85 -8.08 -5.00
N GLU A 18 15.82 -8.43 -4.15
CA GLU A 18 15.62 -9.46 -3.12
C GLU A 18 14.47 -9.12 -2.17
N ASN A 19 14.37 -7.86 -1.73
CA ASN A 19 13.25 -7.42 -0.90
C ASN A 19 11.91 -7.45 -1.67
N LEU A 20 11.90 -7.14 -2.97
CA LEU A 20 10.69 -7.23 -3.80
C LEU A 20 10.26 -8.69 -4.05
N ASP A 21 11.19 -9.63 -3.97
CA ASP A 21 10.91 -11.07 -4.07
C ASP A 21 10.40 -11.66 -2.73
N ASP A 22 10.48 -10.94 -1.61
CA ASP A 22 9.96 -11.39 -0.32
C ASP A 22 8.43 -11.59 -0.36
N PRO A 23 7.90 -12.72 0.15
CA PRO A 23 6.46 -13.02 0.14
C PRO A 23 5.59 -11.95 0.82
N THR A 24 6.12 -11.29 1.84
CA THR A 24 5.44 -10.21 2.58
C THR A 24 5.30 -8.97 1.70
N VAL A 25 6.34 -8.64 0.94
CA VAL A 25 6.33 -7.51 0.02
C VAL A 25 5.44 -7.81 -1.18
N GLN A 26 5.41 -9.05 -1.67
CA GLN A 26 4.47 -9.47 -2.71
C GLN A 26 3.01 -9.26 -2.29
N ALA A 27 2.65 -9.59 -1.05
CA ALA A 27 1.31 -9.29 -0.52
C ALA A 27 1.02 -7.78 -0.50
N ASN A 28 2.03 -6.94 -0.19
CA ASN A 28 1.89 -5.47 -0.24
C ASN A 28 1.73 -4.96 -1.68
N LEU A 29 2.37 -5.59 -2.67
CA LEU A 29 2.22 -5.22 -4.08
C LEU A 29 0.78 -5.40 -4.57
N GLU A 30 0.04 -6.37 -4.05
CA GLU A 30 -1.38 -6.55 -4.35
C GLU A 30 -2.24 -5.40 -3.81
N LEU A 31 -1.78 -4.70 -2.77
CA LEU A 31 -2.46 -3.56 -2.15
C LEU A 31 -2.12 -2.22 -2.81
N LEU A 32 -1.15 -2.20 -3.73
CA LEU A 32 -0.81 -1.00 -4.50
C LEU A 32 -1.85 -0.71 -5.58
N LYS A 33 -1.90 0.56 -5.99
CA LYS A 33 -2.66 0.96 -7.19
C LYS A 33 -2.11 0.22 -8.42
N PRO A 34 -2.95 -0.16 -9.41
CA PRO A 34 -2.51 -0.92 -10.57
C PRO A 34 -1.32 -0.29 -11.33
N LYS A 35 -1.31 1.05 -11.46
CA LYS A 35 -0.21 1.80 -12.08
C LYS A 35 1.11 1.64 -11.32
N ASP A 36 1.06 1.80 -10.00
CA ASP A 36 2.24 1.72 -9.12
C ASP A 36 2.77 0.27 -9.06
N ARG A 37 1.86 -0.71 -9.03
CA ARG A 37 2.21 -2.13 -9.11
C ARG A 37 2.94 -2.47 -10.40
N ALA A 38 2.47 -1.97 -11.55
CA ALA A 38 3.11 -2.21 -12.84
C ALA A 38 4.56 -1.68 -12.87
N LEU A 39 4.79 -0.48 -12.33
CA LEU A 39 6.13 0.12 -12.24
C LEU A 39 7.09 -0.73 -11.39
N VAL A 40 6.61 -1.22 -10.24
CA VAL A 40 7.45 -2.05 -9.34
C VAL A 40 7.68 -3.44 -9.93
N MET A 41 6.68 -4.02 -10.60
CA MET A 41 6.83 -5.29 -11.31
C MET A 41 7.86 -5.20 -12.45
N GLU A 42 7.88 -4.09 -13.19
CA GLU A 42 8.87 -3.89 -14.25
C GLU A 42 10.31 -3.89 -13.70
N VAL A 43 10.55 -3.19 -12.58
CA VAL A 43 11.87 -3.21 -11.92
C VAL A 43 12.23 -4.61 -11.44
N ARG A 44 11.26 -5.35 -10.91
CA ARG A 44 11.47 -6.74 -10.46
C ARG A 44 11.80 -7.68 -11.61
N GLU A 45 11.09 -7.58 -12.74
CA GLU A 45 11.31 -8.43 -13.91
C GLU A 45 12.64 -8.11 -14.61
N ARG A 46 12.94 -6.82 -14.79
CA ARG A 46 14.19 -6.38 -15.41
C ARG A 46 15.39 -6.56 -14.49
N ARG A 47 15.16 -6.68 -13.17
CA ARG A 47 16.18 -6.75 -12.12
C ARG A 47 17.15 -5.57 -12.14
N GLU A 48 16.69 -4.46 -12.69
CA GLU A 48 17.47 -3.27 -12.96
C GLU A 48 16.61 -2.03 -12.69
N LEU A 49 17.25 -0.99 -12.16
CA LEU A 49 16.63 0.31 -12.04
C LEU A 49 16.74 1.05 -13.38
N PRO A 50 15.68 1.77 -13.80
CA PRO A 50 15.77 2.62 -14.98
C PRO A 50 16.80 3.73 -14.77
N GLU A 51 17.51 4.14 -15.84
CA GLU A 51 18.52 5.22 -15.79
C GLU A 51 18.01 6.50 -15.13
N THR A 52 16.75 6.84 -15.36
CA THR A 52 16.05 7.89 -14.65
C THR A 52 15.00 7.25 -13.77
N VAL A 53 15.15 7.39 -12.45
CA VAL A 53 14.19 6.89 -11.46
C VAL A 53 13.08 7.93 -11.29
N PRO A 54 11.87 7.71 -11.84
CA PRO A 54 10.79 8.67 -11.69
C PRO A 54 10.28 8.68 -10.24
N ALA A 55 9.80 9.84 -9.77
CA ALA A 55 9.27 9.99 -8.41
C ALA A 55 8.11 9.02 -8.11
N ASP A 56 7.30 8.69 -9.12
CA ASP A 56 6.22 7.70 -9.03
C ASP A 56 6.76 6.31 -8.65
N LEU A 57 7.91 5.90 -9.21
CA LEU A 57 8.53 4.61 -8.89
C LEU A 57 9.08 4.60 -7.47
N VAL A 58 9.73 5.69 -7.03
CA VAL A 58 10.23 5.82 -5.65
C VAL A 58 9.08 5.68 -4.65
N ARG A 59 7.97 6.39 -4.90
CA ARG A 59 6.78 6.29 -4.04
C ARG A 59 6.22 4.86 -4.03
N ALA A 60 6.11 4.23 -5.19
CA ALA A 60 5.60 2.86 -5.29
C ALA A 60 6.48 1.84 -4.54
N LEU A 61 7.81 1.96 -4.66
CA LEU A 61 8.77 1.13 -3.92
C LEU A 61 8.70 1.38 -2.41
N GLN A 62 8.62 2.64 -1.99
CA GLN A 62 8.44 2.99 -0.58
C GLN A 62 7.15 2.39 -0.01
N GLU A 63 6.04 2.48 -0.75
CA GLU A 63 4.78 1.88 -0.33
C GLU A 63 4.91 0.35 -0.24
N ALA A 64 5.46 -0.33 -1.26
CA ALA A 64 5.66 -1.78 -1.26
C ALA A 64 6.48 -2.28 -0.06
N LEU A 65 7.56 -1.56 0.25
CA LEU A 65 8.54 -1.91 1.29
C LEU A 65 8.17 -1.37 2.68
N SER A 66 7.15 -0.52 2.79
CA SER A 66 6.75 0.09 4.08
C SER A 66 6.11 -0.89 5.07
N GLY A 67 5.79 -2.10 4.63
CA GLY A 67 5.01 -3.07 5.39
C GLY A 67 3.54 -2.64 5.44
N LEU A 68 2.87 -2.61 4.28
CA LEU A 68 1.47 -2.19 4.20
C LEU A 68 0.60 -3.13 5.04
N VAL A 69 -0.33 -2.53 5.78
CA VAL A 69 -1.28 -3.29 6.60
C VAL A 69 -2.61 -3.30 5.88
N LYS A 70 -2.97 -4.46 5.29
CA LYS A 70 -4.31 -4.69 4.75
C LYS A 70 -5.33 -4.59 5.88
N VAL A 71 -6.36 -3.79 5.68
CA VAL A 71 -7.55 -3.74 6.53
C VAL A 71 -8.74 -4.05 5.64
N THR A 72 -9.32 -5.23 5.83
CA THR A 72 -10.50 -5.65 5.08
C THR A 72 -11.76 -5.06 5.72
N ILE A 73 -12.61 -4.44 4.92
CA ILE A 73 -13.94 -3.97 5.27
C ILE A 73 -14.95 -4.95 4.66
N MET A 74 -15.69 -5.66 5.49
CA MET A 74 -16.80 -6.49 5.03
C MET A 74 -18.04 -5.63 4.79
N VAL A 75 -18.71 -5.80 3.66
CA VAL A 75 -19.93 -5.04 3.32
C VAL A 75 -21.01 -5.14 4.40
N GLU A 76 -21.16 -6.31 5.03
CA GLU A 76 -22.12 -6.52 6.12
C GLU A 76 -21.79 -5.73 7.39
N ASP A 77 -20.50 -5.60 7.72
CA ASP A 77 -20.03 -4.83 8.88
C ASP A 77 -20.14 -3.34 8.62
N LEU A 78 -19.82 -2.90 7.40
CA LEU A 78 -20.06 -1.52 6.95
C LEU A 78 -21.56 -1.19 7.01
N ARG A 79 -22.42 -2.07 6.49
CA ARG A 79 -23.88 -1.89 6.55
C ARG A 79 -24.37 -1.80 7.98
N ARG A 80 -23.86 -2.66 8.88
CA ARG A 80 -24.20 -2.64 10.31
C ARG A 80 -23.74 -1.35 10.99
N ALA A 81 -22.54 -0.86 10.67
CA ALA A 81 -22.00 0.38 11.21
C ALA A 81 -22.81 1.60 10.77
N LEU A 82 -23.22 1.66 9.51
CA LEU A 82 -24.07 2.74 8.99
C LEU A 82 -25.50 2.70 9.58
N MET A 83 -26.03 1.50 9.87
CA MET A 83 -27.34 1.32 10.51
C MET A 83 -27.32 1.40 12.05
N ALA A 84 -26.15 1.58 12.66
CA ALA A 84 -26.01 1.71 14.11
C ALA A 84 -26.69 2.99 14.59
N GLY A 85 -27.95 2.88 15.02
CA GLY A 85 -28.79 4.01 15.43
C GLY A 85 -30.15 4.09 14.73
N GLY A 86 -30.50 3.15 13.86
CA GLY A 86 -31.81 3.06 13.19
C GLY A 86 -31.77 3.37 11.70
N SER A 87 -32.88 3.06 11.01
CA SER A 87 -33.02 3.15 9.54
C SER A 87 -33.22 4.57 8.99
N ALA A 88 -33.54 5.53 9.86
CA ALA A 88 -33.63 6.94 9.50
C ALA A 88 -32.44 7.67 10.13
N CYS A 89 -31.62 8.31 9.30
CA CYS A 89 -30.53 9.17 9.73
C CYS A 89 -30.42 10.38 8.81
N SER A 90 -29.92 11.49 9.32
CA SER A 90 -29.54 12.65 8.51
C SER A 90 -28.27 12.36 7.70
N VAL A 91 -27.95 13.25 6.74
CA VAL A 91 -26.70 13.17 5.97
C VAL A 91 -25.47 13.29 6.90
N GLU A 92 -25.54 14.17 7.88
CA GLU A 92 -24.45 14.40 8.84
C GLU A 92 -24.22 13.18 9.74
N GLU A 93 -25.28 12.50 10.15
CA GLU A 93 -25.19 11.29 10.96
C GLU A 93 -24.56 10.13 10.20
N ILE A 94 -24.88 9.96 8.90
CA ILE A 94 -24.30 8.86 8.12
C ILE A 94 -22.83 9.09 7.80
N GLU A 95 -22.42 10.34 7.55
CA GLU A 95 -21.01 10.72 7.40
C GLU A 95 -20.23 10.46 8.70
N THR A 96 -20.75 10.92 9.83
CA THR A 96 -20.14 10.72 11.15
C THR A 96 -20.01 9.23 11.50
N ARG A 97 -21.02 8.41 11.17
CA ARG A 97 -20.96 6.95 11.40
C ARG A 97 -19.89 6.28 10.55
N PHE A 98 -19.76 6.67 9.29
CA PHE A 98 -18.71 6.16 8.40
C PHE A 98 -17.31 6.53 8.91
N GLU A 99 -17.13 7.80 9.29
CA GLU A 99 -15.85 8.30 9.78
C GLU A 99 -15.44 7.63 11.11
N ASN A 100 -16.39 7.42 12.02
CA ASN A 100 -16.17 6.65 13.25
C ASN A 100 -15.83 5.17 12.98
N TYR A 101 -16.46 4.55 11.99
CA TYR A 101 -16.17 3.18 11.61
C TYR A 101 -14.75 3.05 11.03
N VAL A 102 -14.40 3.93 10.08
CA VAL A 102 -13.05 3.94 9.49
C VAL A 102 -12.00 4.22 10.54
N SER A 103 -12.14 5.28 11.34
CA SER A 103 -11.19 5.61 12.41
C SER A 103 -11.04 4.48 13.43
N GLY A 104 -12.12 3.77 13.77
CA GLY A 104 -12.08 2.58 14.62
C GLY A 104 -11.22 1.45 14.05
N LEU A 105 -11.23 1.25 12.73
CA LEU A 105 -10.40 0.25 12.04
C LEU A 105 -8.92 0.64 11.97
N VAL A 106 -8.61 1.94 11.99
CA VAL A 106 -7.23 2.45 11.84
C VAL A 106 -6.60 2.87 13.17
N LYS A 107 -7.36 2.91 14.28
CA LYS A 107 -6.95 3.47 15.59
C LYS A 107 -5.60 2.98 16.12
N ASP A 108 -5.26 1.71 15.91
CA ASP A 108 -4.02 1.09 16.39
C ASP A 108 -2.99 0.86 15.26
N LYS A 109 -3.20 1.49 14.09
CA LYS A 109 -2.39 1.29 12.89
C LYS A 109 -1.84 2.62 12.40
N ASP A 110 -0.67 2.58 11.76
CA ASP A 110 -0.12 3.73 11.06
C ASP A 110 -0.95 4.00 9.80
N GLU A 111 -1.74 5.07 9.82
CA GLU A 111 -2.64 5.47 8.72
C GLU A 111 -1.93 5.54 7.37
N ARG A 112 -0.64 5.91 7.35
CA ARG A 112 0.15 6.02 6.10
C ARG A 112 0.40 4.66 5.46
N LYS A 113 0.40 3.60 6.27
CA LYS A 113 0.67 2.21 5.86
C LYS A 113 -0.60 1.38 5.68
N VAL A 114 -1.77 1.92 6.04
CA VAL A 114 -3.04 1.19 5.95
C VAL A 114 -3.58 1.27 4.52
N ARG A 115 -4.06 0.13 4.02
CA ARG A 115 -4.82 0.03 2.78
C ARG A 115 -6.15 -0.64 3.09
N LEU A 116 -7.24 0.12 2.93
CA LEU A 116 -8.60 -0.35 3.13
C LEU A 116 -9.05 -1.07 1.85
N VAL A 117 -9.43 -2.34 1.99
CA VAL A 117 -9.96 -3.16 0.89
C VAL A 117 -11.39 -3.55 1.25
N VAL A 118 -12.34 -3.28 0.36
CA VAL A 118 -13.74 -3.65 0.55
C VAL A 118 -14.00 -4.99 -0.11
N GLU A 119 -14.51 -5.96 0.65
CA GLU A 119 -14.89 -7.31 0.22
C GLU A 119 -16.38 -7.60 0.50
#